data_AF-A0A371LMB0-F1
#
_entry.id   AF-A0A371LMB0-F1
#
_cell.length_a   1.000
_cell.length_b   1.000
_cell.length_c   1.000
_cell.angle_alpha   90.00
_cell.angle_beta   90.00
_cell.angle_gamma   90.00
#
_symmetry.space_group_name_H-M   'P 1'
#
loop_
_entity.id
_entity.type
_entity.pdbx_description
1 polymer ?
#
loop_
_entity_poly.entity_id
_entity_poly.type
_entity_poly.pdbx_seq_one_letter_code
_entity_poly.pdbx_strand_id
1 'polypeptide(L)'
;MGTRRLIRALGLAGIGVVGTYLLAVRPWHRRWGTTDDEATGWLPGDDFVGDADVTSTRAITIAAPARAVWPWLVQLGQDRGGFYSYERLENLFGLQIHNADQILPQHQRLDVGDEIRLGPPGSGAPSFRVALVEPERTLVLSAPGWETGESAAVWTFALHEVAPGATRLIIRYRGRSETLRGRAMNRLVVEPVQFAMERKMLKGIRSRTERARASATGGRHR
;
A
#
# COMPACT_ATOMS: atom_id res chain seq x y z
N MET A 1 -29.87 -16.36 -35.99
CA MET A 1 -30.12 -14.97 -35.49
C MET A 1 -29.89 -14.80 -33.98
N GLY A 2 -30.13 -15.79 -33.12
CA GLY A 2 -29.97 -15.67 -31.65
C GLY A 2 -28.54 -15.40 -31.15
N THR A 3 -27.53 -16.06 -31.72
CA THR A 3 -26.13 -15.93 -31.29
C THR A 3 -25.57 -14.52 -31.44
N ARG A 4 -25.94 -13.81 -32.52
CA ARG A 4 -25.50 -12.42 -32.76
C ARG A 4 -26.14 -11.42 -31.78
N ARG A 5 -27.38 -11.67 -31.32
CA ARG A 5 -28.05 -10.84 -30.30
C ARG A 5 -27.46 -11.09 -28.91
N LEU A 6 -27.15 -12.34 -28.59
CA LEU A 6 -26.50 -12.72 -27.33
C LEU A 6 -25.08 -12.14 -27.22
N ILE A 7 -24.27 -12.23 -28.28
CA ILE A 7 -22.92 -11.62 -28.32
C ILE A 7 -22.99 -10.09 -28.15
N ARG A 8 -23.96 -9.43 -28.78
CA ARG A 8 -24.17 -7.97 -28.63
C ARG A 8 -24.61 -7.59 -27.22
N ALA A 9 -25.52 -8.35 -26.61
CA ALA A 9 -25.96 -8.11 -25.24
C ALA A 9 -24.83 -8.31 -24.22
N LEU A 10 -24.03 -9.38 -24.38
CA LEU A 10 -22.85 -9.64 -23.55
C LEU A 10 -21.77 -8.56 -23.74
N GLY A 11 -21.56 -8.09 -24.98
CA GLY A 11 -20.65 -6.98 -25.28
C GLY A 11 -21.07 -5.67 -24.60
N LEU A 12 -22.37 -5.32 -24.66
CA LEU A 12 -22.91 -4.12 -24.01
C LEU A 12 -22.85 -4.22 -22.48
N ALA A 13 -23.15 -5.39 -21.90
CA ALA A 13 -23.02 -5.62 -20.46
C ALA A 13 -21.56 -5.50 -20.00
N GLY A 14 -20.61 -6.05 -20.75
CA GLY A 14 -19.18 -5.93 -20.47
C GLY A 14 -18.69 -4.48 -20.51
N ILE A 15 -19.14 -3.70 -21.50
CA ILE A 15 -18.85 -2.26 -21.59
C ILE A 15 -19.45 -1.51 -20.39
N GLY A 16 -20.68 -1.85 -19.98
CA GLY A 16 -21.31 -1.24 -18.81
C GLY A 16 -20.55 -1.49 -17.51
N VAL A 17 -20.06 -2.71 -17.29
CA VAL A 17 -19.26 -3.07 -16.10
C VAL A 17 -17.92 -2.33 -16.10
N VAL A 18 -17.19 -2.38 -17.21
CA VAL A 18 -15.89 -1.69 -17.33
C VAL A 18 -16.05 -0.18 -17.20
N GLY A 19 -17.07 0.41 -17.85
CA GLY A 19 -17.38 1.83 -17.75
C GLY A 19 -17.70 2.25 -16.32
N THR A 20 -18.57 1.51 -15.63
CA THR A 20 -18.91 1.77 -14.21
C THR A 20 -17.68 1.69 -13.32
N TYR A 21 -16.85 0.67 -13.53
CA TYR A 21 -15.60 0.53 -12.78
C TYR A 21 -14.67 1.73 -13.00
N LEU A 22 -14.41 2.10 -14.26
CA LEU A 22 -13.47 3.17 -14.60
C LEU A 22 -13.95 4.56 -14.15
N LEU A 23 -15.27 4.82 -14.15
CA LEU A 23 -15.83 6.14 -13.87
C LEU A 23 -16.21 6.36 -12.40
N ALA A 24 -16.61 5.31 -11.67
CA ALA A 24 -17.08 5.45 -10.29
C ALA A 24 -16.17 4.73 -9.28
N VAL A 25 -15.88 3.45 -9.53
CA VAL A 25 -15.19 2.60 -8.55
C VAL A 25 -13.70 2.94 -8.47
N ARG A 26 -13.05 3.13 -9.63
CA ARG A 26 -11.62 3.40 -9.72
C ARG A 26 -11.22 4.74 -9.10
N PRO A 27 -11.88 5.88 -9.41
CA PRO A 27 -11.55 7.16 -8.77
C PRO A 27 -11.71 7.09 -7.25
N TRP A 28 -12.76 6.43 -6.76
CA TRP A 28 -13.03 6.26 -5.34
C TRP A 28 -11.94 5.43 -4.63
N HIS A 29 -11.63 4.21 -5.11
CA HIS A 29 -10.68 3.36 -4.38
C HIS A 29 -9.23 3.85 -4.48
N ARG A 30 -8.89 4.67 -5.49
CA ARG A 30 -7.58 5.33 -5.61
C ARG A 30 -7.38 6.44 -4.59
N ARG A 31 -8.47 6.97 -4.01
CA ARG A 31 -8.47 8.06 -3.02
C ARG A 31 -9.12 7.63 -1.71
N TRP A 32 -9.08 6.32 -1.41
CA TRP A 32 -9.85 5.78 -0.30
C TRP A 32 -9.37 6.36 1.02
N GLY A 33 -10.29 7.03 1.72
CA GLY A 33 -10.05 7.57 3.04
C GLY A 33 -9.19 8.84 3.05
N THR A 34 -8.87 9.46 1.91
CA THR A 34 -8.10 10.72 1.83
C THR A 34 -9.00 11.94 1.68
N THR A 35 -8.49 13.12 2.04
CA THR A 35 -9.01 14.41 1.55
C THR A 35 -8.49 14.71 0.13
N ASP A 36 -9.04 15.74 -0.53
CA ASP A 36 -8.56 16.16 -1.85
C ASP A 36 -7.13 16.72 -1.81
N ASP A 37 -6.79 17.46 -0.75
CA ASP A 37 -5.43 17.97 -0.52
C ASP A 37 -4.44 16.84 -0.30
N GLU A 38 -4.80 15.81 0.49
CA GLU A 38 -3.96 14.63 0.66
C GLU A 38 -3.82 13.84 -0.65
N ALA A 39 -4.87 13.77 -1.46
CA ALA A 39 -4.87 13.01 -2.71
C ALA A 39 -4.00 13.65 -3.80
N THR A 40 -3.85 14.98 -3.78
CA THR A 40 -3.19 15.76 -4.85
C THR A 40 -1.90 16.45 -4.41
N GLY A 41 -1.72 16.69 -3.11
CA GLY A 41 -0.53 17.32 -2.53
C GLY A 41 0.72 16.45 -2.72
N TRP A 42 1.88 17.10 -2.70
CA TRP A 42 3.17 16.42 -2.88
C TRP A 42 3.51 15.51 -1.69
N LEU A 43 4.10 14.35 -1.97
CA LEU A 43 4.72 13.47 -0.97
C LEU A 43 6.16 13.10 -1.38
N PRO A 44 7.07 12.87 -0.42
CA PRO A 44 8.41 12.39 -0.73
C PRO A 44 8.38 11.12 -1.58
N GLY A 45 9.20 11.10 -2.65
CA GLY A 45 9.27 10.01 -3.62
C GLY A 45 8.33 10.16 -4.82
N ASP A 46 7.44 11.16 -4.86
CA ASP A 46 6.61 11.42 -6.04
C ASP A 46 7.43 11.67 -7.31
N ASP A 47 8.60 12.28 -7.14
CA ASP A 47 9.58 12.61 -8.17
C ASP A 47 10.39 11.40 -8.67
N PHE A 48 10.36 10.26 -7.97
CA PHE A 48 11.05 9.05 -8.41
C PHE A 48 10.39 8.38 -9.61
N VAL A 49 9.12 8.73 -9.88
CA VAL A 49 8.35 8.23 -11.03
C VAL A 49 7.73 9.42 -11.76
N GLY A 50 8.47 9.94 -12.75
CA GLY A 50 8.07 11.12 -13.55
C GLY A 50 6.73 10.95 -14.26
N ASP A 51 6.57 9.87 -15.04
CA ASP A 51 5.36 9.60 -15.84
C ASP A 51 4.55 8.42 -15.29
N ALA A 52 4.08 8.55 -14.05
CA ALA A 52 3.24 7.52 -13.43
C ALA A 52 1.89 7.39 -14.17
N ASP A 53 1.56 6.20 -14.64
CA ASP A 53 0.25 5.91 -15.26
C ASP A 53 -0.80 5.45 -14.26
N VAL A 54 -0.36 5.12 -13.05
CA VAL A 54 -1.16 4.78 -11.88
C VAL A 54 -0.64 5.55 -10.68
N THR A 55 -1.58 6.17 -9.95
CA THR A 55 -1.31 6.80 -8.66
C THR A 55 -2.46 6.53 -7.72
N SER A 56 -2.24 5.91 -6.58
CA SER A 56 -3.26 5.79 -5.54
C SER A 56 -2.76 6.39 -4.25
N THR A 57 -3.56 7.25 -3.64
CA THR A 57 -3.32 7.80 -2.31
C THR A 57 -4.43 7.32 -1.39
N ARG A 58 -4.08 6.69 -0.28
CA ARG A 58 -5.03 6.11 0.68
C ARG A 58 -4.63 6.52 2.07
N ALA A 59 -5.59 6.75 2.95
CA ALA A 59 -5.27 7.19 4.29
C ALA A 59 -6.20 6.64 5.36
N ILE A 60 -5.66 6.52 6.57
CA ILE A 60 -6.42 6.19 7.77
C ILE A 60 -5.87 6.98 8.96
N THR A 61 -6.77 7.38 9.86
CA THR A 61 -6.39 7.97 11.15
C THR A 61 -6.29 6.87 12.20
N ILE A 62 -5.22 6.89 12.97
CA ILE A 62 -4.89 5.92 14.03
C ILE A 62 -4.86 6.68 15.35
N ALA A 63 -5.54 6.16 16.38
CA ALA A 63 -5.56 6.75 17.73
C ALA A 63 -4.26 6.45 18.51
N ALA A 64 -3.11 6.78 17.90
CA ALA A 64 -1.78 6.60 18.43
C ALA A 64 -0.84 7.73 17.97
N PRO A 65 0.18 8.11 18.76
CA PRO A 65 1.24 9.01 18.28
C PRO A 65 2.11 8.32 17.22
N ALA A 66 2.85 9.10 16.43
CA ALA A 66 3.62 8.57 15.30
C ALA A 66 4.65 7.53 15.73
N ARG A 67 5.35 7.76 16.86
CA ARG A 67 6.26 6.80 17.51
C ARG A 67 5.69 5.41 17.79
N ALA A 68 4.38 5.27 17.93
CA ALA A 68 3.74 3.97 18.15
C ALA A 68 3.33 3.29 16.84
N VAL A 69 3.09 4.08 15.79
CA VAL A 69 2.78 3.58 14.44
C VAL A 69 4.06 3.15 13.72
N TRP A 70 5.12 3.94 13.84
CA TRP A 70 6.38 3.80 13.11
C TRP A 70 6.99 2.38 13.17
N PRO A 71 7.10 1.71 14.33
CA PRO A 71 7.64 0.35 14.42
C PRO A 71 6.94 -0.69 13.52
N TRP A 72 5.63 -0.51 13.26
CA TRP A 72 4.87 -1.37 12.35
C TRP A 72 5.25 -1.16 10.88
N LEU A 73 5.65 0.06 10.49
CA LEU A 73 6.12 0.35 9.14
C LEU A 73 7.53 -0.21 8.91
N VAL A 74 8.42 -0.03 9.89
CA VAL A 74 9.83 -0.44 9.80
C VAL A 74 9.99 -1.96 9.65
N GLN A 75 9.05 -2.73 10.20
CA GLN A 75 9.06 -4.20 10.09
C GLN A 75 8.22 -4.74 8.92
N LEU A 76 7.73 -3.91 7.99
CA LEU A 76 7.04 -4.42 6.79
C LEU A 76 7.96 -5.32 5.96
N GLY A 77 7.44 -6.44 5.47
CA GLY A 77 8.17 -7.36 4.59
C GLY A 77 7.85 -8.84 4.86
N GLN A 78 8.01 -9.68 3.83
CA GLN A 78 7.69 -11.11 3.90
C GLN A 78 8.51 -11.85 4.96
N ASP A 79 9.84 -11.68 4.99
CA ASP A 79 10.74 -12.24 6.02
C ASP A 79 10.91 -11.29 7.24
N ARG A 80 9.90 -10.45 7.49
CA ARG A 80 9.89 -9.48 8.60
C ARG A 80 8.59 -9.64 9.39
N GLY A 81 7.87 -8.55 9.65
CA GLY A 81 6.59 -8.53 10.36
C GLY A 81 5.35 -8.73 9.48
N GLY A 82 5.52 -9.00 8.19
CA GLY A 82 4.44 -9.15 7.21
C GLY A 82 3.91 -7.81 6.69
N PHE A 83 2.78 -7.85 5.98
CA PHE A 83 2.08 -6.66 5.45
C PHE A 83 0.73 -6.42 6.13
N TYR A 84 0.42 -7.16 7.19
CA TYR A 84 -0.80 -7.04 8.00
C TYR A 84 -2.09 -7.21 7.19
N SER A 85 -2.00 -7.93 6.07
CA SER A 85 -3.02 -7.97 5.05
C SER A 85 -3.84 -9.29 5.10
N TYR A 86 -4.09 -9.98 3.99
CA TYR A 86 -4.80 -11.25 3.90
C TYR A 86 -3.80 -12.41 3.84
N GLU A 87 -3.19 -12.76 4.97
CA GLU A 87 -2.17 -13.83 5.06
C GLU A 87 -2.54 -15.13 4.36
N ARG A 88 -3.78 -15.58 4.54
CA ARG A 88 -4.27 -16.82 3.92
C ARG A 88 -4.34 -16.73 2.41
N LEU A 89 -4.69 -15.55 1.87
CA LEU A 89 -4.74 -15.33 0.43
C LEU A 89 -3.34 -15.19 -0.14
N GLU A 90 -2.46 -14.48 0.55
CA GLU A 90 -1.04 -14.34 0.20
C GLU A 90 -0.35 -15.72 0.13
N ASN A 91 -0.59 -16.56 1.13
CA ASN A 91 0.01 -17.89 1.20
C ASN A 91 -0.62 -18.88 0.21
N LEU A 92 -1.86 -18.65 -0.23
CA LEU A 92 -2.44 -19.39 -1.36
C LEU A 92 -1.68 -19.13 -2.67
N PHE A 93 -1.06 -17.96 -2.81
CA PHE A 93 -0.17 -17.62 -3.92
C PHE A 93 1.30 -17.95 -3.64
N GLY A 94 1.61 -18.68 -2.57
CA GLY A 94 2.97 -19.09 -2.23
C GLY A 94 3.87 -17.97 -1.70
N LEU A 95 3.30 -16.85 -1.24
CA LEU A 95 4.07 -15.69 -0.79
C LEU A 95 4.72 -15.85 0.60
N GLN A 96 4.41 -16.91 1.35
CA GLN A 96 5.02 -17.22 2.66
C GLN A 96 5.07 -16.02 3.62
N ILE A 97 4.01 -15.21 3.64
CA ILE A 97 3.88 -14.04 4.51
C ILE A 97 3.39 -14.52 5.88
N HIS A 98 3.99 -13.98 6.93
CA HIS A 98 3.60 -14.18 8.32
C HIS A 98 3.39 -12.84 9.01
N ASN A 99 2.17 -12.56 9.45
CA ASN A 99 1.87 -11.28 10.10
C ASN A 99 2.22 -11.33 11.59
N ALA A 100 3.13 -10.45 12.00
CA ALA A 100 3.43 -10.27 13.41
C ALA A 100 2.27 -9.53 14.11
N ASP A 101 1.92 -9.98 15.31
CA ASP A 101 0.97 -9.29 16.20
C ASP A 101 1.66 -8.45 17.28
N GLN A 102 2.99 -8.39 17.25
CA GLN A 102 3.84 -7.60 18.13
C GLN A 102 4.99 -6.94 17.36
N ILE A 103 5.60 -5.95 18.01
CA ILE A 103 6.83 -5.33 17.50
C ILE A 103 7.99 -6.30 17.66
N LEU A 104 8.72 -6.52 16.58
CA LEU A 104 9.85 -7.45 16.53
C LEU A 104 11.16 -6.67 16.67
N PRO A 105 11.89 -6.76 17.80
CA PRO A 105 13.09 -5.95 18.04
C PRO A 105 14.15 -6.06 16.94
N GLN A 106 14.32 -7.24 16.37
CA GLN A 106 15.28 -7.51 15.29
C GLN A 106 15.00 -6.79 13.97
N HIS A 107 13.78 -6.25 13.78
CA HIS A 107 13.38 -5.55 12.55
C HIS A 107 13.20 -4.04 12.75
N GLN A 108 13.64 -3.48 13.88
CA GLN A 108 13.47 -2.05 14.17
C GLN A 108 14.57 -1.16 13.62
N ARG A 109 15.56 -1.75 12.94
CA ARG A 109 16.54 -1.05 12.13
C ARG A 109 16.21 -1.25 10.65
N LEU A 110 16.16 -0.14 9.93
CA LEU A 110 15.93 -0.09 8.49
C LEU A 110 16.73 1.07 7.94
N ASP A 111 17.67 0.75 7.05
CA ASP A 111 18.59 1.70 6.45
C ASP A 111 18.27 1.88 4.96
N VAL A 112 18.66 3.02 4.38
CA VAL A 112 18.51 3.25 2.93
C VAL A 112 19.28 2.17 2.16
N GLY A 113 18.64 1.62 1.13
CA GLY A 113 19.16 0.53 0.30
C GLY A 113 18.71 -0.87 0.73
N ASP A 114 18.17 -1.03 1.95
CA ASP A 114 17.64 -2.31 2.44
C ASP A 114 16.52 -2.83 1.53
N GLU A 115 16.46 -4.14 1.35
CA GLU A 115 15.43 -4.80 0.53
C GLU A 115 14.20 -5.19 1.37
N ILE A 116 13.02 -4.84 0.86
CA ILE A 116 11.71 -5.27 1.35
C ILE A 116 11.06 -6.18 0.31
N ARG A 117 11.01 -7.48 0.59
CA ARG A 117 10.41 -8.50 -0.29
C ARG A 117 8.90 -8.63 -0.06
N LEU A 118 8.15 -8.84 -1.15
CA LEU A 118 6.72 -9.17 -1.11
C LEU A 118 6.44 -10.69 -1.22
N GLY A 119 7.47 -11.50 -1.44
CA GLY A 119 7.39 -12.95 -1.52
C GLY A 119 8.78 -13.59 -1.32
N PRO A 120 8.85 -14.93 -1.19
CA PRO A 120 10.11 -15.60 -0.96
C PRO A 120 11.02 -15.49 -2.20
N PRO A 121 12.35 -15.62 -2.03
CA PRO A 121 13.29 -15.64 -3.15
C PRO A 121 12.87 -16.67 -4.21
N GLY A 122 12.89 -16.26 -5.49
CA GLY A 122 12.51 -17.13 -6.61
C GLY A 122 11.01 -17.26 -6.89
N SER A 123 10.13 -16.63 -6.09
CA SER A 123 8.68 -16.60 -6.35
C SER A 123 8.26 -15.72 -7.53
N GLY A 124 9.16 -14.88 -8.05
CA GLY A 124 8.83 -13.84 -9.02
C GLY A 124 8.02 -12.67 -8.43
N ALA A 125 7.75 -12.67 -7.12
CA ALA A 125 7.17 -11.53 -6.44
C ALA A 125 8.13 -10.33 -6.49
N PRO A 126 7.62 -9.10 -6.67
CA PRO A 126 8.47 -7.92 -6.69
C PRO A 126 9.12 -7.69 -5.32
N SER A 127 10.28 -7.05 -5.32
CA SER A 127 10.88 -6.46 -4.14
C SER A 127 11.05 -4.95 -4.33
N PHE A 128 11.00 -4.21 -3.23
CA PHE A 128 11.33 -2.79 -3.19
C PHE A 128 12.60 -2.59 -2.38
N ARG A 129 13.29 -1.49 -2.62
CA ARG A 129 14.38 -1.00 -1.79
C ARG A 129 13.95 0.22 -1.03
N VAL A 130 14.50 0.39 0.16
CA VAL A 130 14.30 1.58 0.96
C VAL A 130 15.03 2.76 0.31
N ALA A 131 14.28 3.74 -0.16
CA ALA A 131 14.81 4.93 -0.82
C ALA A 131 14.93 6.13 0.14
N LEU A 132 14.03 6.22 1.13
CA LEU A 132 14.05 7.26 2.17
C LEU A 132 13.54 6.69 3.49
N VAL A 133 14.22 7.03 4.58
CA VAL A 133 13.79 6.76 5.95
C VAL A 133 13.92 8.02 6.78
N GLU A 134 12.79 8.58 7.17
CA GLU A 134 12.69 9.64 8.16
C GLU A 134 11.88 9.11 9.35
N PRO A 135 12.55 8.79 10.48
CA PRO A 135 11.90 8.22 11.65
C PRO A 135 10.64 8.99 12.07
N GLU A 136 9.58 8.22 12.32
CA GLU A 136 8.26 8.73 12.74
C GLU A 136 7.58 9.70 11.76
N ARG A 137 8.11 9.83 10.54
CA ARG A 137 7.60 10.78 9.54
C ARG A 137 7.34 10.14 8.19
N THR A 138 8.34 9.54 7.57
CA THR A 138 8.20 9.06 6.19
C THR A 138 9.09 7.86 5.91
N LEU A 139 8.51 6.86 5.25
CA LEU A 139 9.22 5.73 4.66
C LEU A 139 8.89 5.68 3.17
N VAL A 140 9.91 5.67 2.31
CA VAL A 140 9.73 5.51 0.86
C VAL A 140 10.39 4.23 0.41
N LEU A 141 9.61 3.36 -0.23
CA LEU A 141 10.08 2.14 -0.88
C LEU A 141 10.02 2.35 -2.39
N SER A 142 11.07 2.00 -3.11
CA SER A 142 11.11 2.14 -4.57
C SER A 142 11.63 0.88 -5.26
N ALA A 143 11.11 0.62 -6.46
CA ALA A 143 11.80 -0.23 -7.41
C ALA A 143 13.17 0.41 -7.78
N PRO A 144 14.14 -0.37 -8.28
CA PRO A 144 15.44 0.15 -8.70
C PRO A 144 15.36 1.34 -9.67
N GLY A 145 16.35 2.23 -9.62
CA GLY A 145 16.46 3.40 -10.51
C GLY A 145 15.82 4.68 -9.97
N TRP A 146 15.61 4.80 -8.66
CA TRP A 146 15.04 6.01 -8.07
C TRP A 146 16.04 7.15 -7.97
N GLU A 147 17.33 6.83 -7.87
CA GLU A 147 18.43 7.78 -7.81
C GLU A 147 18.55 8.61 -9.10
N THR A 148 18.07 8.05 -10.23
CA THR A 148 18.02 8.71 -11.54
C THR A 148 16.62 9.21 -11.90
N GLY A 149 15.61 9.01 -11.04
CA GLY A 149 14.21 9.37 -11.31
C GLY A 149 13.52 8.44 -12.34
N GLU A 150 14.09 7.27 -12.61
CA GLU A 150 13.63 6.33 -13.64
C GLU A 150 12.88 5.13 -13.06
N SER A 151 12.58 5.14 -11.77
CA SER A 151 11.92 4.04 -11.08
C SER A 151 10.59 3.67 -11.76
N ALA A 152 10.35 2.37 -11.84
CA ALA A 152 9.09 1.85 -12.37
C ALA A 152 7.95 1.95 -11.34
N ALA A 153 8.26 2.02 -10.04
CA ALA A 153 7.27 2.07 -8.99
C ALA A 153 7.84 2.62 -7.67
N VAL A 154 7.05 3.42 -6.98
CA VAL A 154 7.36 3.95 -5.64
C VAL A 154 6.15 3.79 -4.73
N TRP A 155 6.41 3.49 -3.47
CA TRP A 155 5.43 3.31 -2.42
C TRP A 155 5.85 4.08 -1.16
N THR A 156 5.18 5.20 -0.93
CA THR A 156 5.43 6.12 0.17
C THR A 156 4.46 5.89 1.30
N PHE A 157 4.96 5.94 2.53
CA PHE A 157 4.21 5.91 3.78
C PHE A 157 4.54 7.18 4.57
N ALA A 158 3.58 8.08 4.71
CA ALA A 158 3.74 9.33 5.45
C ALA A 158 2.88 9.33 6.72
N LEU A 159 3.47 9.77 7.82
CA LEU A 159 2.85 9.93 9.12
C LEU A 159 2.74 11.42 9.44
N HIS A 160 1.52 11.89 9.68
CA HIS A 160 1.24 13.26 10.13
C HIS A 160 0.46 13.21 11.44
N GLU A 161 1.00 13.81 12.51
CA GLU A 161 0.22 13.97 13.74
C GLU A 161 -0.88 15.02 13.50
N VAL A 162 -2.13 14.61 13.64
CA VAL A 162 -3.31 15.49 13.42
C VAL A 162 -3.90 16.02 14.72
N ALA A 163 -3.57 15.37 15.83
CA ALA A 163 -3.88 15.81 17.19
C ALA A 163 -2.95 15.07 18.16
N PRO A 164 -2.81 15.52 19.43
CA PRO A 164 -2.03 14.80 20.43
C PRO A 164 -2.46 13.34 20.55
N GLY A 165 -1.56 12.42 20.20
CA GLY A 165 -1.82 10.99 20.25
C GLY A 165 -2.76 10.46 19.16
N ALA A 166 -2.94 11.18 18.05
CA ALA A 166 -3.63 10.71 16.85
C ALA A 166 -2.79 11.01 15.60
N THR A 167 -2.52 9.97 14.81
CA THR A 167 -1.67 10.04 13.63
C THR A 167 -2.47 9.69 12.39
N ARG A 168 -2.31 10.50 11.35
CA ARG A 168 -2.76 10.24 10.01
C ARG A 168 -1.67 9.46 9.27
N LEU A 169 -1.97 8.23 8.89
CA LEU A 169 -1.12 7.42 8.03
C LEU A 169 -1.66 7.55 6.60
N ILE A 170 -0.85 8.14 5.73
CA ILE A 170 -1.09 8.28 4.29
C ILE A 170 -0.14 7.32 3.57
N ILE A 171 -0.67 6.53 2.65
CA ILE A 171 0.14 5.72 1.73
C ILE A 171 -0.11 6.17 0.31
N ARG A 172 0.95 6.29 -0.47
CA ARG A 172 0.88 6.63 -1.89
C ARG A 172 1.69 5.65 -2.70
N TYR A 173 1.04 5.02 -3.66
CA TYR A 173 1.70 4.23 -4.67
C TYR A 173 1.67 4.97 -6.00
N ARG A 174 2.82 5.06 -6.67
CA ARG A 174 2.92 5.49 -8.06
C ARG A 174 3.62 4.39 -8.85
N GLY A 175 3.11 4.08 -10.02
CA GLY A 175 3.67 3.05 -10.89
C GLY A 175 3.63 3.50 -12.35
N ARG A 176 4.52 2.91 -13.15
CA ARG A 176 4.64 3.11 -14.58
C ARG A 176 4.64 1.76 -15.28
N SER A 177 3.80 1.63 -16.31
CA SER A 177 3.76 0.47 -17.19
C SER A 177 4.33 0.85 -18.56
N GLU A 178 5.22 0.00 -19.09
CA GLU A 178 5.87 0.24 -20.38
C GLU A 178 4.94 0.03 -21.58
N THR A 179 3.97 -0.87 -21.46
CA THR A 179 3.09 -1.26 -22.57
C THR A 179 1.64 -0.89 -22.30
N LEU A 180 0.88 -0.60 -23.36
CA LEU A 180 -0.58 -0.34 -23.27
C LEU A 180 -1.34 -1.53 -22.67
N ARG A 181 -0.93 -2.76 -22.99
CA ARG A 181 -1.49 -3.98 -22.39
C ARG A 181 -1.20 -4.03 -20.89
N GLY A 182 0.04 -3.70 -20.48
CA GLY A 182 0.42 -3.56 -19.08
C GLY A 182 -0.43 -2.53 -18.36
N ARG A 183 -0.67 -1.36 -18.97
CA ARG A 183 -1.57 -0.31 -18.43
C ARG A 183 -2.98 -0.82 -18.20
N ALA A 184 -3.55 -1.53 -19.16
CA ALA A 184 -4.90 -2.09 -19.04
C ALA A 184 -4.96 -3.15 -17.93
N MET A 185 -3.98 -4.05 -17.87
CA MET A 185 -3.87 -5.06 -16.82
C MET A 185 -3.74 -4.42 -15.44
N ASN A 186 -2.86 -3.43 -15.32
CA ASN A 186 -2.65 -2.71 -14.07
C ASN A 186 -3.96 -2.06 -13.59
N ARG A 187 -4.63 -1.31 -14.48
CA ARG A 187 -5.86 -0.59 -14.16
C ARG A 187 -7.04 -1.48 -13.81
N LEU A 188 -7.21 -2.61 -14.49
CA LEU A 188 -8.42 -3.44 -14.39
C LEU A 188 -8.27 -4.59 -13.39
N VAL A 189 -7.05 -5.03 -13.08
CA VAL A 189 -6.79 -6.22 -12.26
C VAL A 189 -5.88 -5.91 -11.08
N VAL A 190 -4.71 -5.34 -11.33
CA VAL A 190 -3.71 -5.11 -10.27
C VAL A 190 -4.19 -4.04 -9.29
N GLU A 191 -4.69 -2.90 -9.77
CA GLU A 191 -5.17 -1.79 -8.94
C GLU A 191 -6.28 -2.19 -7.93
N PRO A 192 -7.34 -2.94 -8.32
CA PRO A 192 -8.33 -3.46 -7.38
C PRO A 192 -7.76 -4.39 -6.32
N VAL A 193 -6.86 -5.30 -6.73
CA VAL A 193 -6.21 -6.23 -5.81
C VAL A 193 -5.34 -5.44 -4.83
N GLN A 194 -4.49 -4.55 -5.33
CA GLN A 194 -3.67 -3.66 -4.54
C GLN A 194 -4.52 -2.84 -3.56
N PHE A 195 -5.67 -2.31 -3.99
CA PHE A 195 -6.60 -1.62 -3.09
C PHE A 195 -7.05 -2.49 -1.92
N ALA A 196 -7.48 -3.72 -2.20
CA ALA A 196 -7.94 -4.63 -1.16
C ALA A 196 -6.82 -4.92 -0.14
N MET A 197 -5.61 -5.22 -0.64
CA MET A 197 -4.43 -5.52 0.17
C MET A 197 -4.02 -4.31 1.03
N GLU A 198 -3.86 -3.14 0.42
CA GLU A 198 -3.45 -1.91 1.11
C GLU A 198 -4.48 -1.44 2.13
N ARG A 199 -5.77 -1.52 1.79
CA ARG A 199 -6.85 -1.19 2.73
C ARG A 199 -6.81 -2.10 3.96
N LYS A 200 -6.52 -3.39 3.77
CA LYS A 200 -6.38 -4.34 4.87
C LYS A 200 -5.11 -4.06 5.68
N MET A 201 -3.98 -3.79 5.05
CA MET A 201 -2.73 -3.38 5.69
C MET A 201 -2.95 -2.15 6.59
N LEU A 202 -3.52 -1.06 6.05
CA LEU A 202 -3.82 0.17 6.80
C LEU A 202 -4.66 -0.10 8.05
N LYS A 203 -5.73 -0.90 7.91
CA LYS A 203 -6.58 -1.30 9.04
C LYS A 203 -5.84 -2.23 10.01
N GLY A 204 -4.97 -3.10 9.50
CA GLY A 204 -4.15 -4.02 10.28
C GLY A 204 -3.14 -3.30 11.16
N ILE A 205 -2.45 -2.30 10.61
CA ILE A 205 -1.53 -1.40 11.33
C ILE A 205 -2.32 -0.66 12.41
N ARG A 206 -3.40 0.05 12.04
CA ARG A 206 -4.25 0.78 12.99
C ARG A 206 -4.65 -0.07 14.18
N SER A 207 -5.21 -1.24 13.91
CA SER A 207 -5.75 -2.13 14.93
C SER A 207 -4.67 -2.65 15.89
N ARG A 208 -3.48 -2.98 15.36
CA ARG A 208 -2.34 -3.43 16.16
C ARG A 208 -1.77 -2.31 17.02
N THR A 209 -1.60 -1.13 16.45
CA THR A 209 -1.10 0.04 17.17
C THR A 209 -2.04 0.44 18.32
N GLU A 210 -3.35 0.54 18.04
CA GLU A 210 -4.35 0.92 19.05
C GLU A 210 -4.45 -0.11 20.18
N ARG A 211 -4.39 -1.42 19.86
CA ARG A 211 -4.36 -2.49 20.88
C ARG A 211 -3.12 -2.40 21.77
N ALA A 212 -1.93 -2.27 21.18
CA ALA A 212 -0.68 -2.20 21.93
C ALA A 212 -0.69 -1.00 22.92
N ARG A 213 -1.25 0.13 22.49
CA ARG A 213 -1.41 1.31 23.34
C ARG A 213 -2.41 1.10 24.48
N ALA A 214 -3.54 0.46 24.21
CA ALA A 214 -4.55 0.16 25.23
C ALA A 214 -3.97 -0.75 26.33
N SER A 215 -3.22 -1.80 25.95
CA SER A 215 -2.55 -2.69 26.90
C SER A 215 -1.52 -1.95 27.77
N ALA A 216 -0.73 -1.05 27.18
CA ALA A 216 0.25 -0.25 27.93
C ALA A 216 -0.40 0.73 28.93
N THR A 217 -1.60 1.22 28.62
CA THR A 217 -2.34 2.15 29.49
C THR A 217 -3.06 1.41 30.62
N GLY A 218 -3.68 0.26 30.31
CA GLY A 218 -4.36 -0.57 31.32
C GLY A 218 -3.41 -1.20 32.35
N GLY A 219 -2.16 -1.47 31.97
CA GLY A 219 -1.12 -1.94 32.90
C GLY A 219 -0.58 -0.86 33.86
N ARG A 220 -0.84 0.43 33.62
CA ARG A 220 -0.43 1.53 34.50
C ARG A 220 -1.46 1.86 35.60
N HIS A 221 -2.64 1.25 35.55
CA HIS A 221 -3.74 1.46 36.51
C HIS A 221 -3.98 0.25 37.44
N ARG A 222 -3.02 -0.67 37.51
CA ARG A 222 -2.97 -1.78 38.47
C ARG A 222 -1.72 -1.66 39.32
#